data_AF-A0A0S8D3U9-F1
#
_entry.id   AF-A0A0S8D3U9-F1
#
_cell.length_a   1.000
_cell.length_b   1.000
_cell.length_c   1.000
_cell.angle_alpha   90.00
_cell.angle_beta   90.00
_cell.angle_gamma   90.00
#
_symmetry.space_group_name_H-M   'P 1'
#
loop_
_entity.id
_entity.type
_entity.pdbx_description
1 polymer ?
#
loop_
_entity_poly.entity_id
_entity_poly.type
_entity_poly.pdbx_seq_one_letter_code
_entity_poly.pdbx_strand_id
1 'polypeptide(L)'
;MKIKQICIVGFKSFMDKIEISFPLGISAIVGPNGCGKSNIVDAVRWAMGEQSAKQLRGRNMEDIICNGSGDYKPLGMAEVSLVFENGNGSFPTEFAHQSEVSVTRRLYRSGESEYLINNVPCRLKDIQEIFMDTGLGNKTYSVIGQGRIGSVIDQKPEETRVMLEEAAGITKYRRKVEESRRKIELTKGNLQRVEDILGEIERQMRSLKYQASKARRFKNISKEIQRLELMLNAHAYEELKEESGHRVKSTEDLVQEEVALSTKFSSFQAKTARMQLEMEDKDKEISRVMEAYLVLKDEVNKKESALDSLSSQKEMQVEMESRLGKEKEDMIQRLTSLEEERARLKEKVQGLQQGFKGQESEIWVVDKRLRKRRELLNEVKQEYERAKEKVNSGLTKTMSLNQESGYLNKRIGEITDSSARIKKEKDDVNLKTEKIIKVSERKNATRQALVEKLEALEEEIFRGEQDCDELEQEKKDVETELKLAEADLNIHQSRLSSLRSLTDNFEGYKIGVRTIMKATDLEARREGRIMGLVADVVQVDPKYEQAVEAVLSDTLQYIIVESQKDGKEAVDYLKLKARGRSSFVPITELNGEKDYK
;
A
#
# COMPACT_ATOMS: atom_id res chain seq x y z
N MET A 1 -32.23 54.77 -33.37
CA MET A 1 -31.95 53.65 -34.29
C MET A 1 -33.09 53.53 -35.28
N LYS A 2 -32.83 53.50 -36.60
CA LYS A 2 -33.86 53.36 -37.65
C LYS A 2 -33.50 52.24 -38.61
N ILE A 3 -34.47 51.44 -39.08
CA ILE A 3 -34.21 50.43 -40.12
C ILE A 3 -34.10 51.15 -41.46
N LYS A 4 -32.95 51.03 -42.12
CA LYS A 4 -32.68 51.57 -43.46
C LYS A 4 -33.05 50.56 -44.54
N GLN A 5 -32.68 49.30 -44.33
CA GLN A 5 -32.87 48.24 -45.29
C GLN A 5 -33.00 46.87 -44.61
N ILE A 6 -33.80 45.99 -45.20
CA ILE A 6 -33.83 44.56 -44.89
C ILE A 6 -33.43 43.77 -46.13
N CYS A 7 -32.51 42.83 -45.96
CA CYS A 7 -32.15 41.84 -46.96
C CYS A 7 -32.64 40.47 -46.47
N ILE A 8 -33.42 39.78 -47.29
CA ILE A 8 -34.02 38.49 -46.95
C ILE A 8 -33.62 37.47 -48.01
N VAL A 9 -33.15 36.30 -47.58
CA VAL A 9 -32.81 35.16 -48.45
C VAL A 9 -33.30 33.88 -47.79
N GLY A 10 -34.00 33.02 -48.54
CA GLY A 10 -34.42 31.71 -48.06
C GLY A 10 -35.34 31.68 -46.82
N PHE A 11 -35.95 32.81 -46.47
CA PHE A 11 -36.81 32.94 -45.30
C PHE A 11 -38.29 32.79 -45.70
N LYS A 12 -38.94 31.72 -45.27
CA LYS A 12 -40.36 31.43 -45.49
C LYS A 12 -40.80 31.55 -46.95
N SER A 13 -41.49 32.63 -47.33
CA SER A 13 -42.00 32.86 -48.70
C SER A 13 -40.96 33.50 -49.62
N PHE A 14 -39.80 33.89 -49.09
CA PHE A 14 -38.75 34.60 -49.82
C PHE A 14 -37.65 33.63 -50.23
N MET A 15 -37.74 33.12 -51.45
CA MET A 15 -36.77 32.20 -52.05
C MET A 15 -35.50 32.96 -52.45
N ASP A 16 -35.67 33.92 -53.36
CA ASP A 16 -34.58 34.74 -53.88
C ASP A 16 -34.19 35.84 -52.91
N LYS A 17 -33.00 36.40 -53.12
CA LYS A 17 -32.54 37.56 -52.38
C LYS A 17 -33.40 38.78 -52.70
N ILE A 18 -34.11 39.27 -51.69
CA ILE A 18 -34.92 40.49 -51.79
C ILE A 18 -34.36 41.53 -50.85
N GLU A 19 -34.17 42.73 -51.39
CA GLU A 19 -33.76 43.91 -50.65
C GLU A 19 -34.92 44.91 -50.60
N ILE A 20 -35.37 45.27 -49.39
CA ILE A 20 -36.44 46.25 -49.18
C ILE A 20 -35.84 47.44 -48.42
N SER A 21 -35.84 48.61 -49.07
CA SER A 21 -35.42 49.87 -48.47
C SER A 21 -36.59 50.56 -47.77
N PHE A 22 -36.37 51.06 -46.55
CA PHE A 22 -37.37 51.80 -45.79
C PHE A 22 -37.01 53.30 -45.76
N PRO A 23 -37.75 54.15 -46.49
CA PRO A 23 -37.52 55.59 -46.46
C PRO A 23 -38.01 56.21 -45.14
N LEU A 24 -37.54 57.42 -44.84
CA LEU A 24 -38.02 58.22 -43.72
C LEU A 24 -39.52 58.51 -43.86
N GLY A 25 -40.29 58.19 -42.81
CA GLY A 25 -41.73 58.43 -42.76
C GLY A 25 -42.53 57.15 -42.52
N ILE A 26 -43.74 57.09 -43.07
CA ILE A 26 -44.64 55.94 -42.93
C ILE A 26 -44.46 55.05 -44.17
N SER A 27 -43.97 53.83 -43.96
CA SER A 27 -43.89 52.80 -45.00
C SER A 27 -45.09 51.87 -44.91
N ALA A 28 -45.86 51.75 -45.99
CA ALA A 28 -47.00 50.84 -46.08
C ALA A 28 -46.66 49.64 -46.97
N ILE A 29 -46.85 48.42 -46.46
CA ILE A 29 -46.66 47.17 -47.22
C ILE A 29 -48.05 46.65 -47.59
N VAL A 30 -48.37 46.68 -48.89
CA VAL A 30 -49.68 46.29 -49.42
C VAL A 30 -49.53 45.13 -50.40
N GLY A 31 -50.52 44.23 -50.42
CA GLY A 31 -50.54 43.09 -51.33
C GLY A 31 -51.72 42.15 -51.00
N PRO A 32 -52.02 41.17 -51.87
CA PRO A 32 -53.11 40.21 -51.66
C PRO A 32 -52.85 39.27 -50.47
N ASN A 33 -53.87 38.58 -49.97
CA ASN A 33 -53.67 37.61 -48.88
C ASN A 33 -52.77 36.46 -49.35
N GLY A 34 -51.83 36.04 -48.51
CA GLY A 34 -50.87 34.97 -48.84
C GLY A 34 -49.56 35.42 -49.49
N CYS A 35 -49.39 36.67 -49.91
CA CYS A 35 -48.14 37.14 -50.55
C CYS A 35 -46.94 37.40 -49.60
N GLY A 36 -46.96 36.87 -48.38
CA GLY A 36 -45.82 36.97 -47.47
C GLY A 36 -45.66 38.30 -46.72
N LYS A 37 -46.64 39.23 -46.75
CA LYS A 37 -46.59 40.52 -46.02
C LYS A 37 -46.19 40.36 -44.56
N SER A 38 -46.86 39.44 -43.87
CA SER A 38 -46.60 39.20 -42.47
C SER A 38 -45.26 38.49 -42.23
N ASN A 39 -44.68 37.83 -43.23
CA ASN A 39 -43.37 37.18 -43.11
C ASN A 39 -42.23 38.20 -43.05
N ILE A 40 -42.42 39.41 -43.59
CA ILE A 40 -41.46 40.52 -43.44
C ILE A 40 -41.33 40.91 -41.97
N VAL A 41 -42.46 40.98 -41.25
CA VAL A 41 -42.47 41.28 -39.80
C VAL A 41 -41.79 40.16 -39.01
N ASP A 42 -42.02 38.89 -39.39
CA ASP A 42 -41.35 37.75 -38.76
C ASP A 42 -39.84 37.77 -39.03
N ALA A 43 -39.41 38.15 -40.24
CA ALA A 43 -38.00 38.28 -40.60
C ALA A 43 -37.29 39.33 -39.73
N VAL A 44 -37.93 40.49 -39.53
CA VAL A 44 -37.43 41.53 -38.62
C VAL A 44 -37.29 41.00 -37.19
N ARG A 45 -38.35 40.38 -36.64
CA ARG A 45 -38.30 39.81 -35.27
C ARG A 45 -37.23 38.74 -35.11
N TRP A 46 -37.09 37.89 -36.11
CA TRP A 46 -36.14 36.80 -36.09
C TRP A 46 -34.69 37.29 -36.12
N ALA A 47 -34.38 38.27 -36.98
CA ALA A 47 -33.07 38.92 -37.02
C ALA A 47 -32.73 39.68 -35.73
N MET A 48 -33.74 40.22 -35.05
CA MET A 48 -33.58 40.90 -33.75
C MET A 48 -33.42 39.95 -32.54
N GLY A 49 -33.50 38.63 -32.76
CA GLY A 49 -33.15 37.63 -31.75
C GLY A 49 -34.32 36.83 -31.17
N GLU A 50 -35.50 36.82 -31.80
CA GLU A 50 -36.61 35.93 -31.41
C GLU A 50 -36.24 34.45 -31.60
N GLN A 51 -36.39 33.66 -30.54
CA GLN A 51 -36.03 32.24 -30.53
C GLN A 51 -37.23 31.30 -30.60
N SER A 52 -38.44 31.81 -30.37
CA SER A 52 -39.65 31.00 -30.37
C SER A 52 -40.19 30.81 -31.78
N ALA A 53 -40.08 29.58 -32.31
CA ALA A 53 -40.71 29.18 -33.57
C ALA A 53 -42.22 29.51 -33.60
N LYS A 54 -42.92 29.30 -32.47
CA LYS A 54 -44.35 29.60 -32.32
C LYS A 54 -44.65 31.10 -32.51
N GLN A 55 -43.82 31.98 -31.99
CA GLN A 55 -43.98 33.44 -32.17
C GLN A 55 -43.71 33.88 -33.60
N LEU A 56 -42.87 33.13 -34.31
CA LEU A 56 -42.58 33.29 -35.73
C LEU A 56 -43.53 32.47 -36.59
N ARG A 57 -44.67 31.97 -36.07
CA ARG A 57 -45.68 31.21 -36.83
C ARG A 57 -45.13 29.97 -37.56
N GLY A 58 -44.15 29.31 -36.95
CA GLY A 58 -43.67 27.96 -37.31
C GLY A 58 -43.93 26.97 -36.17
N ARG A 59 -43.77 25.66 -36.43
CA ARG A 59 -43.78 24.63 -35.39
C ARG A 59 -42.37 24.42 -34.85
N ASN A 60 -41.41 24.28 -35.75
CA ASN A 60 -39.98 24.16 -35.48
C ASN A 60 -39.21 25.37 -36.03
N MET A 61 -37.99 25.58 -35.54
CA MET A 61 -37.16 26.70 -36.01
C MET A 61 -36.76 26.53 -37.48
N GLU A 62 -36.59 25.29 -37.93
CA GLU A 62 -36.30 24.93 -39.33
C GLU A 62 -37.44 25.29 -40.29
N ASP A 63 -38.69 25.41 -39.82
CA ASP A 63 -39.85 25.82 -40.65
C ASP A 63 -39.75 27.26 -41.16
N ILE A 64 -38.77 28.01 -40.66
CA ILE A 64 -38.43 29.35 -41.11
C ILE A 64 -37.66 29.29 -42.44
N ILE A 65 -36.93 28.20 -42.68
CA ILE A 65 -36.22 27.98 -43.93
C ILE A 65 -37.22 27.64 -45.01
N CYS A 66 -37.04 28.24 -46.18
CA CYS A 66 -37.94 27.99 -47.28
C CYS A 66 -37.89 26.52 -47.75
N ASN A 67 -39.05 25.87 -47.75
CA ASN A 67 -39.22 24.46 -48.11
C ASN A 67 -39.44 24.20 -49.60
N GLY A 68 -39.34 25.22 -50.47
CA GLY A 68 -39.65 25.09 -51.90
C GLY A 68 -41.14 25.20 -52.19
N SER A 69 -41.51 25.74 -53.36
CA SER A 69 -42.89 25.81 -53.84
C SER A 69 -42.90 25.98 -55.37
N GLY A 70 -43.75 25.22 -56.07
CA GLY A 70 -43.79 25.22 -57.53
C GLY A 70 -42.46 24.74 -58.15
N ASP A 71 -41.86 25.56 -59.00
CA ASP A 71 -40.60 25.26 -59.71
C ASP A 71 -39.32 25.48 -58.86
N TYR A 72 -39.45 25.94 -57.61
CA TYR A 72 -38.31 26.27 -56.75
C TYR A 72 -37.92 25.13 -55.80
N LYS A 73 -36.63 24.77 -55.81
CA LYS A 73 -36.06 23.77 -54.89
C LYS A 73 -36.02 24.28 -53.44
N PRO A 74 -36.11 23.38 -52.44
CA PRO A 74 -35.92 23.74 -51.04
C PRO A 74 -34.52 24.32 -50.79
N LEU A 75 -34.42 25.39 -50.00
CA LEU A 75 -33.15 26.01 -49.64
C LEU A 75 -32.58 25.36 -48.36
N GLY A 76 -31.25 25.34 -48.26
CA GLY A 76 -30.53 24.77 -47.11
C GLY A 76 -30.31 25.75 -45.96
N MET A 77 -30.59 27.04 -46.18
CA MET A 77 -30.31 28.12 -45.23
C MET A 77 -31.29 29.27 -45.42
N ALA A 78 -31.64 29.94 -44.32
CA ALA A 78 -32.31 31.23 -44.31
C ALA A 78 -31.39 32.29 -43.73
N GLU A 79 -31.30 33.45 -44.38
CA GLU A 79 -30.55 34.62 -43.93
C GLU A 79 -31.46 35.85 -43.92
N VAL A 80 -31.42 36.59 -42.82
CA VAL A 80 -32.03 37.92 -42.75
C VAL A 80 -30.99 38.88 -42.21
N SER A 81 -30.74 39.95 -42.96
CA SER A 81 -29.87 41.05 -42.57
C SER A 81 -30.68 42.34 -42.44
N LEU A 82 -30.58 42.99 -41.28
CA LEU A 82 -31.18 44.29 -41.00
C LEU A 82 -30.08 45.35 -40.95
N VAL A 83 -30.15 46.35 -41.82
CA VAL A 83 -29.25 47.50 -41.79
C VAL A 83 -29.95 48.64 -41.07
N PHE A 84 -29.33 49.11 -40.00
CA PHE A 84 -29.82 50.22 -39.21
C PHE A 84 -28.98 51.47 -39.44
N GLU A 85 -29.63 52.62 -39.57
CA GLU A 85 -28.98 53.93 -39.65
C GLU A 85 -29.00 54.62 -38.28
N ASN A 86 -27.85 55.19 -37.91
CA ASN A 86 -27.64 55.92 -36.68
C ASN A 86 -28.12 57.37 -36.82
N GLY A 87 -29.43 57.60 -36.68
CA GLY A 87 -29.99 58.95 -36.81
C GLY A 87 -29.53 59.94 -35.71
N ASN A 88 -29.81 59.63 -34.44
CA ASN A 88 -29.64 60.57 -33.30
C ASN A 88 -28.66 60.05 -32.23
N GLY A 89 -27.69 59.19 -32.58
CA GLY A 89 -26.72 58.65 -31.60
C GLY A 89 -27.29 57.63 -30.62
N SER A 90 -28.34 56.91 -31.00
CA SER A 90 -29.03 55.95 -30.11
C SER A 90 -28.45 54.53 -30.17
N PHE A 91 -27.30 54.34 -30.82
CA PHE A 91 -26.57 53.07 -30.81
C PHE A 91 -25.82 52.87 -29.48
N PRO A 92 -25.55 51.61 -29.09
CA PRO A 92 -24.67 51.31 -27.97
C PRO A 92 -23.30 52.00 -28.12
N THR A 93 -22.63 52.29 -27.00
CA THR A 93 -21.33 52.98 -26.97
C THR A 93 -20.28 52.35 -27.89
N GLU A 94 -20.31 51.03 -28.03
CA GLU A 94 -19.41 50.25 -28.89
C GLU A 94 -19.57 50.55 -30.39
N PHE A 95 -20.76 50.98 -30.81
CA PHE A 95 -21.10 51.28 -32.21
C PHE A 95 -21.47 52.75 -32.43
N ALA A 96 -21.27 53.61 -31.43
CA ALA A 96 -21.65 55.02 -31.48
C ALA A 96 -20.96 55.80 -32.62
N HIS A 97 -19.75 55.39 -33.01
CA HIS A 97 -18.96 56.00 -34.08
C HIS A 97 -19.36 55.53 -35.49
N GLN A 98 -20.23 54.52 -35.61
CA GLN A 98 -20.67 54.00 -36.90
C GLN A 98 -21.94 54.71 -37.36
N SER A 99 -21.99 55.06 -38.65
CA SER A 99 -23.19 55.61 -39.29
C SER A 99 -24.26 54.54 -39.49
N GLU A 100 -23.85 53.30 -39.76
CA GLU A 100 -24.72 52.16 -40.02
C GLU A 100 -24.23 50.90 -39.31
N VAL A 101 -25.17 50.10 -38.82
CA VAL A 101 -24.92 48.78 -38.21
C VAL A 101 -25.81 47.75 -38.89
N SER A 102 -25.21 46.68 -39.43
CA SER A 102 -25.94 45.54 -39.98
C SER A 102 -26.00 44.39 -38.97
N VAL A 103 -27.20 43.89 -38.68
CA VAL A 103 -27.42 42.71 -37.84
C VAL A 103 -27.93 41.59 -38.75
N THR A 104 -27.16 40.52 -38.89
CA THR A 104 -27.48 39.37 -39.73
C THR A 104 -27.66 38.12 -38.88
N ARG A 105 -28.70 37.36 -39.17
CA ARG A 105 -28.91 36.03 -38.59
C ARG A 105 -29.05 35.01 -39.72
N ARG A 106 -28.35 33.89 -39.58
CA ARG A 106 -28.48 32.72 -40.46
C ARG A 106 -28.96 31.51 -39.68
N LEU A 107 -29.75 30.67 -40.33
CA LEU A 107 -30.11 29.36 -39.81
C LEU A 107 -29.96 28.34 -40.93
N TYR A 108 -29.21 27.29 -40.63
CA TYR A 108 -29.00 26.15 -41.50
C TYR A 108 -29.97 25.03 -41.17
N ARG A 109 -30.27 24.15 -42.13
CA ARG A 109 -31.09 22.94 -41.88
C ARG A 109 -30.47 21.98 -40.87
N SER A 110 -29.19 22.10 -40.54
CA SER A 110 -28.55 21.39 -39.43
C SER A 110 -29.05 21.83 -38.04
N GLY A 111 -29.84 22.91 -37.96
CA GLY A 111 -30.28 23.53 -36.71
C GLY A 111 -29.30 24.57 -36.16
N GLU A 112 -28.12 24.71 -36.77
CA GLU A 112 -27.13 25.69 -36.38
C GLU A 112 -27.57 27.11 -36.75
N SER A 113 -27.49 28.02 -35.79
CA SER A 113 -27.76 29.45 -35.99
C SER A 113 -26.47 30.26 -35.92
N GLU A 114 -26.20 31.05 -36.95
CA GLU A 114 -25.09 31.99 -37.01
C GLU A 114 -25.62 33.42 -36.76
N TYR A 115 -24.90 34.19 -35.97
CA TYR A 115 -25.24 35.56 -35.59
C TYR A 115 -24.08 36.46 -35.99
N LEU A 116 -24.34 37.51 -36.76
CA LEU A 116 -23.32 38.43 -37.23
C LEU A 116 -23.72 39.88 -37.00
N ILE A 117 -22.76 40.71 -36.58
CA ILE A 117 -22.88 42.17 -36.55
C ILE A 117 -21.80 42.70 -37.49
N ASN A 118 -22.18 43.49 -38.50
CA ASN A 118 -21.27 43.97 -39.55
C ASN A 118 -20.44 42.85 -40.20
N ASN A 119 -21.06 41.69 -40.45
CA ASN A 119 -20.43 40.46 -40.95
C ASN A 119 -19.36 39.84 -40.02
N VAL A 120 -19.27 40.28 -38.76
CA VAL A 120 -18.40 39.67 -37.75
C VAL A 120 -19.24 38.72 -36.88
N PRO A 121 -18.83 37.44 -36.71
CA PRO A 121 -19.53 36.49 -35.86
C PRO A 121 -19.63 36.97 -34.40
N CYS A 122 -20.82 36.87 -33.81
CA CYS A 122 -21.10 37.26 -32.43
C CYS A 122 -22.01 36.25 -31.73
N ARG A 123 -22.28 36.46 -30.44
CA ARG A 123 -23.26 35.65 -29.71
C ARG A 123 -24.64 36.27 -29.82
N LEU A 124 -25.68 35.45 -29.64
CA LEU A 124 -27.05 35.96 -29.55
C LEU A 124 -27.23 36.98 -28.41
N LYS A 125 -26.49 36.81 -27.29
CA LYS A 125 -26.50 37.76 -26.17
C LYS A 125 -26.07 39.16 -26.63
N ASP A 126 -25.12 39.23 -27.54
CA ASP A 126 -24.56 40.49 -28.04
C ASP A 126 -25.58 41.22 -28.94
N ILE A 127 -26.27 40.49 -29.82
CA ILE A 127 -27.41 41.05 -30.61
C ILE A 127 -28.52 41.54 -29.68
N GLN A 128 -28.89 40.76 -28.67
CA GLN A 128 -29.93 41.15 -27.71
C GLN A 128 -29.53 42.39 -26.91
N GLU A 129 -28.25 42.53 -26.55
CA GLU A 129 -27.74 43.69 -25.80
C GLU A 129 -27.78 44.98 -26.61
N ILE A 130 -27.58 44.92 -27.94
CA ILE A 130 -27.74 46.08 -28.83
C ILE A 130 -29.16 46.66 -28.76
N PHE A 131 -30.17 45.80 -28.67
CA PHE A 131 -31.58 46.20 -28.69
C PHE A 131 -32.20 46.47 -27.30
N MET A 132 -31.50 46.17 -26.20
CA MET A 132 -32.00 46.33 -24.82
C MET A 132 -32.27 47.79 -24.43
N ASP A 133 -31.46 48.74 -24.94
CA ASP A 133 -31.55 50.16 -24.57
C ASP A 133 -32.29 51.00 -25.63
N THR A 134 -32.68 50.39 -26.76
CA THR A 134 -33.33 51.08 -27.89
C THR A 134 -34.85 50.92 -27.91
N GLY A 135 -35.44 50.23 -26.92
CA GLY A 135 -36.88 49.89 -26.91
C GLY A 135 -37.28 48.93 -28.03
N LEU A 136 -36.31 48.17 -28.54
CA LEU A 136 -36.44 47.21 -29.66
C LEU A 136 -36.13 45.76 -29.22
N GLY A 137 -36.15 45.46 -27.91
CA GLY A 137 -35.84 44.15 -27.34
C GLY A 137 -36.74 42.98 -27.77
N ASN A 138 -36.35 41.75 -27.41
CA ASN A 138 -36.97 40.50 -27.85
C ASN A 138 -38.46 40.33 -27.46
N LYS A 139 -38.97 41.10 -26.49
CA LYS A 139 -40.39 41.06 -26.05
C LYS A 139 -41.15 42.35 -26.37
N THR A 140 -40.72 43.06 -27.40
CA THR A 140 -41.14 44.44 -27.59
C THR A 140 -42.61 44.67 -27.90
N TYR A 141 -43.11 45.76 -27.30
CA TYR A 141 -44.33 46.47 -27.66
C TYR A 141 -44.27 47.09 -29.07
N SER A 142 -43.06 47.33 -29.58
CA SER A 142 -42.77 48.00 -30.86
C SER A 142 -43.19 47.20 -32.09
N VAL A 143 -43.35 45.87 -31.98
CA VAL A 143 -43.81 45.02 -33.08
C VAL A 143 -45.11 44.32 -32.69
N ILE A 144 -46.24 44.87 -33.14
CA ILE A 144 -47.56 44.30 -32.86
C ILE A 144 -47.91 43.26 -33.93
N GLY A 145 -48.12 42.01 -33.50
CA GLY A 145 -48.53 40.92 -34.38
C GLY A 145 -50.05 40.91 -34.61
N GLN A 146 -50.50 40.24 -35.66
CA GLN A 146 -51.92 40.00 -35.89
C GLN A 146 -52.56 39.30 -34.68
N GLY A 147 -53.65 39.85 -34.14
CA GLY A 147 -54.33 39.32 -32.96
C GLY A 147 -53.68 39.67 -31.60
N ARG A 148 -52.53 40.37 -31.56
CA ARG A 148 -51.86 40.73 -30.30
C ARG A 148 -52.42 41.97 -29.60
N ILE A 149 -53.26 42.78 -30.27
CA ILE A 149 -53.82 43.99 -29.66
C ILE A 149 -54.71 43.66 -28.45
N GLY A 150 -55.56 42.62 -28.57
CA GLY A 150 -56.35 42.13 -27.44
C GLY A 150 -55.49 41.63 -26.28
N SER A 151 -54.41 40.90 -26.59
CA SER A 151 -53.50 40.37 -25.57
C SER A 151 -52.70 41.43 -24.81
N VAL A 152 -52.61 42.67 -25.30
CA VAL A 152 -52.00 43.80 -24.57
C VAL A 152 -53.00 44.41 -23.59
N ILE A 153 -54.29 44.38 -23.92
CA ILE A 153 -55.38 44.90 -23.09
C ILE A 153 -55.69 43.93 -21.93
N ASP A 154 -55.58 42.63 -22.18
CA ASP A 154 -55.88 41.56 -21.20
C ASP A 154 -54.66 41.15 -20.33
N GLN A 155 -53.55 41.90 -20.35
CA GLN A 155 -52.33 41.53 -19.62
C GLN A 155 -52.51 41.58 -18.11
N LYS A 156 -51.87 40.64 -17.42
CA LYS A 156 -51.77 40.69 -15.95
C LYS A 156 -50.85 41.84 -15.52
N PRO A 157 -51.06 42.45 -14.33
CA PRO A 157 -50.23 43.54 -13.83
C PRO A 157 -48.72 43.23 -13.81
N GLU A 158 -48.34 41.98 -13.57
CA GLU A 158 -46.93 41.55 -13.59
C GLU A 158 -46.32 41.62 -14.99
N GLU A 159 -47.08 41.27 -16.03
CA GLU A 159 -46.65 41.33 -17.42
C GLU A 159 -46.59 42.78 -17.91
N THR A 160 -47.59 43.59 -17.55
CA THR A 160 -47.60 45.04 -17.82
C THR A 160 -46.41 45.73 -17.16
N ARG A 161 -46.04 45.35 -15.94
CA ARG A 161 -44.87 45.88 -15.24
C ARG A 161 -43.58 45.61 -16.02
N VAL A 162 -43.38 44.40 -16.53
CA VAL A 162 -42.19 44.06 -17.32
C VAL A 162 -42.13 44.90 -18.59
N MET A 163 -43.26 45.10 -19.26
CA MET A 163 -43.36 45.97 -20.43
C MET A 163 -43.00 47.43 -20.11
N LEU A 164 -43.48 47.96 -18.98
CA LEU A 164 -43.15 49.31 -18.51
C LEU A 164 -41.67 49.46 -18.11
N GLU A 165 -41.10 48.45 -17.45
CA GLU A 165 -39.68 48.44 -17.08
C GLU A 165 -38.76 48.37 -18.31
N GLU A 166 -39.16 47.66 -19.35
CA GLU A 166 -38.46 47.61 -20.65
C GLU A 166 -38.56 48.95 -21.38
N ALA A 167 -39.74 49.59 -21.37
CA ALA A 167 -39.92 50.93 -21.93
C ALA A 167 -39.11 52.00 -21.16
N ALA A 168 -38.91 51.82 -19.85
CA ALA A 168 -38.07 52.69 -19.02
C ALA A 168 -36.55 52.41 -19.14
N GLY A 169 -36.14 51.37 -19.87
CA GLY A 169 -34.72 51.01 -20.06
C GLY A 169 -34.02 50.47 -18.80
N ILE A 170 -34.76 50.05 -17.77
CA ILE A 170 -34.19 49.61 -16.48
C ILE A 170 -33.77 48.12 -16.51
N THR A 171 -34.30 47.35 -17.47
CA THR A 171 -34.08 45.90 -17.61
C THR A 171 -32.60 45.50 -17.67
N LYS A 172 -31.76 46.28 -18.36
CA LYS A 172 -30.31 46.04 -18.45
C LYS A 172 -29.62 46.09 -17.09
N TYR A 173 -29.92 47.14 -16.30
CA TYR A 173 -29.35 47.31 -14.97
C TYR A 173 -29.83 46.22 -14.00
N ARG A 174 -31.12 45.88 -14.05
CA ARG A 174 -31.69 44.80 -13.22
C ARG A 174 -31.03 43.46 -13.50
N ARG A 175 -30.81 43.12 -14.78
CA ARG A 175 -30.10 41.89 -15.17
C ARG A 175 -28.65 41.88 -14.69
N LYS A 176 -27.94 43.01 -14.78
CA LYS A 176 -26.57 43.13 -14.24
C LYS A 176 -26.50 42.95 -12.72
N VAL A 177 -27.48 43.50 -11.99
CA VAL A 177 -27.58 43.32 -10.53
C VAL A 177 -27.80 41.85 -10.17
N GLU A 178 -28.70 41.17 -10.88
CA GLU A 178 -28.99 39.75 -10.65
C GLU A 178 -27.78 38.86 -10.94
N GLU A 179 -27.11 39.07 -12.08
CA GLU A 179 -25.88 38.35 -12.43
C GLU A 179 -24.76 38.59 -11.38
N SER A 180 -24.64 39.81 -10.88
CA SER A 180 -23.65 40.16 -9.84
C SER A 180 -23.98 39.51 -8.50
N ARG A 181 -25.25 39.50 -8.09
CA ARG A 181 -25.71 38.81 -6.87
C ARG A 181 -25.40 37.32 -6.93
N ARG A 182 -25.68 36.67 -8.07
CA ARG A 182 -25.38 35.26 -8.27
C ARG A 182 -23.88 34.96 -8.15
N LYS A 183 -23.03 35.83 -8.70
CA LYS A 183 -21.56 35.73 -8.56
C LYS A 183 -21.10 35.88 -7.11
N ILE A 184 -21.66 36.83 -6.36
CA ILE A 184 -21.35 37.03 -4.95
C ILE A 184 -21.69 35.78 -4.15
N GLU A 185 -22.86 35.18 -4.39
CA GLU A 185 -23.30 34.00 -3.64
C GLU A 185 -22.42 32.77 -3.92
N LEU A 186 -22.06 32.56 -5.19
CA LEU A 186 -21.07 31.53 -5.56
C LEU A 186 -19.72 31.76 -4.89
N THR A 187 -19.28 33.01 -4.81
CA THR A 187 -18.00 33.37 -4.18
C THR A 187 -18.03 33.13 -2.66
N LYS A 188 -19.15 33.43 -1.99
CA LYS A 188 -19.32 33.10 -0.57
C LYS A 188 -19.26 31.60 -0.32
N GLY A 189 -19.92 30.79 -1.15
CA GLY A 189 -19.83 29.33 -1.05
C GLY A 189 -18.40 28.81 -1.23
N ASN A 190 -17.66 29.38 -2.18
CA ASN A 190 -16.24 29.04 -2.37
C ASN A 190 -15.39 29.44 -1.14
N LEU A 191 -15.64 30.60 -0.55
CA LEU A 191 -14.92 31.06 0.64
C LEU A 191 -15.14 30.13 1.84
N GLN A 192 -16.39 29.73 2.08
CA GLN A 192 -16.74 28.80 3.14
C GLN A 192 -15.99 27.46 2.97
N ARG A 193 -15.91 26.95 1.75
CA ARG A 193 -15.14 25.73 1.46
C ARG A 193 -13.65 25.88 1.74
N VAL A 194 -13.07 27.06 1.45
CA VAL A 194 -11.67 27.35 1.77
C VAL A 194 -11.45 27.39 3.28
N GLU A 195 -12.38 27.98 4.04
CA GLU A 195 -12.32 28.00 5.51
C GLU A 195 -12.38 26.59 6.11
N ASP A 196 -13.24 25.71 5.59
CA ASP A 196 -13.32 24.31 6.01
C ASP A 196 -11.99 23.57 5.77
N ILE A 197 -11.39 23.75 4.58
CA ILE A 197 -10.09 23.14 4.24
C ILE A 197 -8.98 23.68 5.16
N LEU A 198 -8.96 24.98 5.44
CA LEU A 198 -8.00 25.57 6.36
C LEU A 198 -8.15 25.00 7.77
N GLY A 199 -9.37 24.83 8.26
CA GLY A 199 -9.64 24.20 9.55
C GLY A 199 -9.13 22.76 9.63
N GLU A 200 -9.28 21.99 8.56
CA GLU A 200 -8.73 20.63 8.47
C GLU A 200 -7.19 20.62 8.47
N ILE A 201 -6.57 21.48 7.66
CA ILE A 201 -5.11 21.61 7.60
C ILE A 201 -4.53 22.02 8.96
N GLU A 202 -5.18 22.95 9.67
CA GLU A 202 -4.75 23.33 11.02
C GLU A 202 -4.79 22.16 12.00
N ARG A 203 -5.83 21.32 11.93
CA ARG A 203 -5.96 20.13 12.78
C ARG A 203 -4.85 19.12 12.47
N GLN A 204 -4.55 18.90 11.20
CA GLN A 204 -3.44 18.05 10.77
C GLN A 204 -2.09 18.61 11.25
N MET A 205 -1.87 19.92 11.13
CA MET A 205 -0.68 20.60 11.64
C MET A 205 -0.49 20.42 13.14
N ARG A 206 -1.56 20.55 13.95
CA ARG A 206 -1.49 20.35 15.41
C ARG A 206 -1.08 18.92 15.74
N SER A 207 -1.64 17.94 15.04
CA SER A 207 -1.26 16.52 15.20
C SER A 207 0.21 16.27 14.85
N LEU A 208 0.66 16.77 13.70
CA LEU A 208 2.06 16.65 13.26
C LEU A 208 3.03 17.34 14.23
N LYS A 209 2.66 18.50 14.77
CA LYS A 209 3.46 19.21 15.79
C LYS A 209 3.59 18.38 17.07
N TYR A 210 2.52 17.72 17.51
CA TYR A 210 2.56 16.82 18.66
C TYR A 210 3.45 15.61 18.39
N GLN A 211 3.32 14.96 17.23
CA GLN A 211 4.17 13.84 16.83
C GLN A 211 5.65 14.22 16.76
N ALA A 212 5.97 15.38 16.18
CA ALA A 212 7.33 15.90 16.11
C ALA A 212 7.91 16.17 17.51
N SER A 213 7.12 16.71 18.43
CA SER A 213 7.53 16.90 19.83
C SER A 213 7.83 15.57 20.53
N LYS A 214 6.95 14.57 20.35
CA LYS A 214 7.15 13.21 20.90
C LYS A 214 8.42 12.55 20.32
N ALA A 215 8.66 12.69 19.02
CA ALA A 215 9.85 12.17 18.35
C ALA A 215 11.13 12.85 18.85
N ARG A 216 11.12 14.18 19.04
CA ARG A 216 12.25 14.90 19.64
C ARG A 216 12.53 14.43 21.07
N ARG A 217 11.50 14.25 21.89
CA ARG A 217 11.64 13.73 23.26
C ARG A 217 12.21 12.31 23.26
N PHE A 218 11.71 11.43 22.40
CA PHE A 218 12.24 10.08 22.23
C PHE A 218 13.72 10.09 21.83
N LYS A 219 14.11 10.95 20.88
CA LYS A 219 15.51 11.08 20.45
C LYS A 219 16.43 11.55 21.58
N ASN A 220 15.98 12.49 22.40
CA ASN A 220 16.74 12.95 23.56
C ASN A 220 16.89 11.85 24.62
N ILE A 221 15.78 11.19 24.98
CA ILE A 221 15.80 10.07 25.95
C ILE A 221 16.68 8.92 25.43
N SER A 222 16.59 8.58 24.14
CA SER A 222 17.41 7.51 23.55
C SER A 222 18.91 7.83 23.60
N LYS A 223 19.29 9.09 23.35
CA LYS A 223 20.68 9.53 23.52
C LYS A 223 21.13 9.43 24.98
N GLU A 224 20.25 9.74 25.91
CA GLU A 224 20.55 9.68 27.35
C GLU A 224 20.68 8.24 27.83
N ILE A 225 19.79 7.34 27.39
CA ILE A 225 19.90 5.89 27.60
C ILE A 225 21.23 5.38 27.04
N GLN A 226 21.55 5.70 25.78
CA GLN A 226 22.80 5.27 25.16
C GLN A 226 24.02 5.77 25.94
N ARG A 227 24.00 7.01 26.44
CA ARG A 227 25.07 7.56 27.28
C ARG A 227 25.20 6.80 28.60
N LEU A 228 24.08 6.50 29.25
CA LEU A 228 24.06 5.75 30.52
C LEU A 228 24.51 4.31 30.33
N GLU A 229 24.07 3.63 29.27
CA GLU A 229 24.53 2.28 28.91
C GLU A 229 26.03 2.25 28.66
N LEU A 230 26.58 3.24 27.94
CA LEU A 230 28.02 3.34 27.71
C LEU A 230 28.79 3.52 29.02
N MET A 231 28.27 4.32 29.94
CA MET A 231 28.87 4.53 31.27
C MET A 231 28.80 3.27 32.12
N LEU A 232 27.67 2.55 32.11
CA LEU A 232 27.46 1.34 32.89
C LEU A 232 28.33 0.19 32.35
N ASN A 233 28.43 0.05 31.02
CA ASN A 233 29.32 -0.91 30.39
C ASN A 233 30.80 -0.57 30.62
N ALA A 234 31.18 0.71 30.62
CA ALA A 234 32.54 1.13 30.95
C ALA A 234 32.89 0.78 32.40
N HIS A 235 31.98 1.01 33.34
CA HIS A 235 32.16 0.63 34.74
C HIS A 235 32.29 -0.88 34.91
N ALA A 236 31.38 -1.65 34.29
CA ALA A 236 31.43 -3.12 34.33
C ALA A 236 32.74 -3.66 33.71
N TYR A 237 33.24 -3.02 32.64
CA TYR A 237 34.52 -3.35 32.06
C TYR A 237 35.69 -3.06 33.00
N GLU A 238 35.68 -1.92 33.70
CA GLU A 238 36.70 -1.56 34.70
C GLU A 238 36.71 -2.58 35.85
N GLU A 239 35.54 -2.94 36.39
CA GLU A 239 35.39 -3.96 37.44
C GLU A 239 35.92 -5.32 36.98
N LEU A 240 35.52 -5.78 35.79
CA LEU A 240 36.01 -7.06 35.23
C LEU A 240 37.52 -7.03 34.98
N LYS A 241 38.07 -5.88 34.60
CA LYS A 241 39.51 -5.69 34.39
C LYS A 241 40.27 -5.72 35.72
N GLU A 242 39.75 -5.10 36.77
CA GLU A 242 40.32 -5.18 38.11
C GLU A 242 40.24 -6.61 38.65
N GLU A 243 39.09 -7.28 38.53
CA GLU A 243 38.92 -8.67 38.98
C GLU A 243 39.86 -9.62 38.21
N SER A 244 39.99 -9.44 36.90
CA SER A 244 40.97 -10.15 36.08
C SER A 244 42.40 -9.89 36.56
N GLY A 245 42.76 -8.63 36.84
CA GLY A 245 44.07 -8.28 37.40
C GLY A 245 44.35 -8.94 38.75
N HIS A 246 43.35 -9.00 39.64
CA HIS A 246 43.45 -9.70 40.92
C HIS A 246 43.59 -11.22 40.74
N ARG A 247 42.83 -11.82 39.81
CA ARG A 247 42.94 -13.25 39.49
C ARG A 247 44.31 -13.58 38.92
N VAL A 248 44.84 -12.76 38.00
CA VAL A 248 46.19 -12.95 37.42
C VAL A 248 47.25 -12.91 38.52
N LYS A 249 47.23 -11.90 39.41
CA LYS A 249 48.16 -11.84 40.55
C LYS A 249 48.03 -13.05 41.47
N SER A 250 46.79 -13.43 41.82
CA SER A 250 46.56 -14.61 42.66
C SER A 250 47.06 -15.90 42.01
N THR A 251 46.93 -16.04 40.69
CA THR A 251 47.50 -17.18 39.97
C THR A 251 49.03 -17.15 39.94
N GLU A 252 49.65 -15.97 39.77
CA GLU A 252 51.09 -15.82 39.84
C GLU A 252 51.62 -16.18 41.25
N ASP A 253 50.96 -15.71 42.30
CA ASP A 253 51.30 -16.02 43.69
C ASP A 253 51.18 -17.54 43.96
N LEU A 254 50.10 -18.18 43.52
CA LEU A 254 49.90 -19.63 43.66
C LEU A 254 50.95 -20.43 42.89
N VAL A 255 51.34 -20.00 41.69
CA VAL A 255 52.41 -20.64 40.91
C VAL A 255 53.76 -20.49 41.64
N GLN A 256 54.06 -19.33 42.22
CA GLN A 256 55.27 -19.17 43.02
C GLN A 256 55.26 -20.06 44.27
N GLU A 257 54.11 -20.19 44.93
CA GLU A 257 53.96 -21.08 46.09
C GLU A 257 54.10 -22.55 45.69
N GLU A 258 53.53 -22.97 44.56
CA GLU A 258 53.71 -24.32 44.00
C GLU A 258 55.19 -24.61 43.72
N VAL A 259 55.91 -23.69 43.07
CA VAL A 259 57.36 -23.84 42.80
C VAL A 259 58.15 -23.93 44.11
N ALA A 260 57.81 -23.12 45.12
CA ALA A 260 58.45 -23.17 46.44
C ALA A 260 58.19 -24.50 47.16
N LEU A 261 56.95 -25.00 47.11
CA LEU A 261 56.56 -26.29 47.67
C LEU A 261 57.21 -27.47 46.93
N SER A 262 57.27 -27.42 45.60
CA SER A 262 57.95 -28.41 44.76
C SER A 262 59.46 -28.47 45.06
N THR A 263 60.08 -27.31 45.28
CA THR A 263 61.48 -27.22 45.70
C THR A 263 61.68 -27.84 47.09
N LYS A 264 60.81 -27.52 48.05
CA LYS A 264 60.82 -28.15 49.39
C LYS A 264 60.62 -29.66 49.30
N PHE A 265 59.67 -30.13 48.51
CA PHE A 265 59.39 -31.54 48.31
C PHE A 265 60.61 -32.28 47.71
N SER A 266 61.23 -31.70 46.69
CA SER A 266 62.48 -32.22 46.11
C SER A 266 63.61 -32.31 47.14
N SER A 267 63.73 -31.29 48.02
CA SER A 267 64.71 -31.31 49.11
C SER A 267 64.43 -32.40 50.14
N PHE A 268 63.15 -32.65 50.47
CA PHE A 268 62.76 -33.74 51.36
C PHE A 268 63.01 -35.10 50.72
N GLN A 269 62.70 -35.27 49.42
CA GLN A 269 63.03 -36.50 48.70
C GLN A 269 64.53 -36.79 48.71
N ALA A 270 65.37 -35.78 48.47
CA ALA A 270 66.82 -35.92 48.56
C ALA A 270 67.27 -36.31 49.98
N LYS A 271 66.67 -35.72 51.01
CA LYS A 271 66.95 -36.06 52.42
C LYS A 271 66.50 -37.49 52.76
N THR A 272 65.34 -37.92 52.29
CA THR A 272 64.84 -39.29 52.47
C THR A 272 65.73 -40.30 51.74
N ALA A 273 66.14 -40.03 50.51
CA ALA A 273 67.06 -40.89 49.77
C ALA A 273 68.41 -41.01 50.49
N ARG A 274 68.93 -39.91 51.06
CA ARG A 274 70.13 -39.93 51.90
C ARG A 274 69.94 -40.78 53.16
N MET A 275 68.82 -40.62 53.87
CA MET A 275 68.51 -41.43 55.05
C MET A 275 68.36 -42.91 54.71
N GLN A 276 67.80 -43.25 53.55
CA GLN A 276 67.72 -44.64 53.08
C GLN A 276 69.10 -45.24 52.83
N LEU A 277 70.02 -44.49 52.20
CA LEU A 277 71.41 -44.91 52.04
C LEU A 277 72.12 -45.08 53.39
N GLU A 278 71.94 -44.14 54.32
CA GLU A 278 72.50 -44.25 55.67
C GLU A 278 71.93 -45.46 56.43
N MET A 279 70.65 -45.78 56.27
CA MET A 279 70.04 -46.99 56.82
C MET A 279 70.64 -48.25 56.20
N GLU A 280 70.79 -48.30 54.87
CA GLU A 280 71.37 -49.45 54.19
C GLU A 280 72.82 -49.71 54.62
N ASP A 281 73.62 -48.64 54.81
CA ASP A 281 74.97 -48.75 55.36
C ASP A 281 74.96 -49.26 56.81
N LYS A 282 74.02 -48.79 57.64
CA LYS A 282 73.86 -49.29 59.01
C LYS A 282 73.40 -50.73 59.06
N ASP A 283 72.50 -51.16 58.17
CA ASP A 283 72.08 -52.55 58.05
C ASP A 283 73.23 -53.46 57.60
N LYS A 284 74.12 -52.98 56.73
CA LYS A 284 75.37 -53.69 56.37
C LYS A 284 76.30 -53.81 57.58
N GLU A 285 76.45 -52.75 58.39
CA GLU A 285 77.22 -52.81 59.65
C GLU A 285 76.63 -53.80 60.65
N ILE A 286 75.30 -53.75 60.86
CA ILE A 286 74.58 -54.68 61.74
C ILE A 286 74.76 -56.11 61.24
N SER A 287 74.64 -56.36 59.94
CA SER A 287 74.82 -57.70 59.35
C SER A 287 76.22 -58.24 59.62
N ARG A 288 77.27 -57.42 59.49
CA ARG A 288 78.65 -57.80 59.84
C ARG A 288 78.82 -58.13 61.31
N VAL A 289 78.22 -57.33 62.21
CA VAL A 289 78.26 -57.58 63.65
C VAL A 289 77.48 -58.84 64.02
N MET A 290 76.33 -59.08 63.38
CA MET A 290 75.51 -60.27 63.58
C MET A 290 76.23 -61.53 63.12
N GLU A 291 76.91 -61.48 61.97
CA GLU A 291 77.75 -62.57 61.47
C GLU A 291 78.90 -62.87 62.44
N ALA A 292 79.60 -61.84 62.92
CA ALA A 292 80.64 -61.99 63.94
C ALA A 292 80.09 -62.57 65.26
N TYR A 293 78.90 -62.12 65.70
CA TYR A 293 78.22 -62.65 66.88
C TYR A 293 77.84 -64.12 66.71
N LEU A 294 77.34 -64.52 65.53
CA LEU A 294 76.99 -65.91 65.24
C LEU A 294 78.22 -66.83 65.26
N VAL A 295 79.34 -66.39 64.69
CA VAL A 295 80.61 -67.12 64.75
C VAL A 295 81.06 -67.29 66.20
N LEU A 296 81.05 -66.21 66.98
CA LEU A 296 81.45 -66.25 68.39
C LEU A 296 80.51 -67.13 69.24
N LYS A 297 79.20 -67.08 68.96
CA LYS A 297 78.19 -67.91 69.62
C LYS A 297 78.37 -69.40 69.29
N ASP A 298 78.71 -69.72 68.04
CA ASP A 298 79.02 -71.10 67.65
C ASP A 298 80.28 -71.63 68.34
N GLU A 299 81.31 -70.78 68.51
CA GLU A 299 82.49 -71.11 69.33
C GLU A 299 82.15 -71.34 70.80
N VAL A 300 81.29 -70.49 71.40
CA VAL A 300 80.81 -70.67 72.78
C VAL A 300 80.01 -71.97 72.91
N ASN A 301 79.05 -72.23 72.02
CA ASN A 301 78.26 -73.46 72.02
C ASN A 301 79.13 -74.71 71.87
N LYS A 302 80.19 -74.67 71.04
CA LYS A 302 81.17 -75.76 70.92
C LYS A 302 81.92 -75.99 72.23
N LYS A 303 82.30 -74.93 72.94
CA LYS A 303 82.95 -75.04 74.25
C LYS A 303 82.01 -75.49 75.37
N GLU A 304 80.75 -75.05 75.36
CA GLU A 304 79.70 -75.51 76.28
C GLU A 304 79.38 -76.98 76.05
N SER A 305 79.22 -77.42 74.80
CA SER A 305 79.01 -78.84 74.47
C SER A 305 80.20 -79.71 74.89
N ALA A 306 81.43 -79.20 74.76
CA ALA A 306 82.62 -79.88 75.27
C ALA A 306 82.60 -79.97 76.81
N LEU A 307 82.20 -78.90 77.51
CA LEU A 307 82.03 -78.89 78.96
C LEU A 307 80.94 -79.87 79.43
N ASP A 308 79.80 -79.94 78.75
CA ASP A 308 78.71 -80.87 79.06
C ASP A 308 79.11 -82.33 78.83
N SER A 309 79.91 -82.61 77.81
CA SER A 309 80.45 -83.95 77.59
C SER A 309 81.44 -84.37 78.70
N LEU A 310 82.24 -83.43 79.21
CA LEU A 310 83.17 -83.67 80.32
C LEU A 310 82.44 -83.80 81.67
N SER A 311 81.40 -83.00 81.90
CA SER A 311 80.58 -83.09 83.13
C SER A 311 79.81 -84.41 83.17
N SER A 312 79.24 -84.84 82.05
CA SER A 312 78.55 -86.14 81.92
C SER A 312 79.49 -87.33 82.15
N GLN A 313 80.73 -87.27 81.65
CA GLN A 313 81.75 -88.30 81.95
C GLN A 313 82.09 -88.35 83.45
N LYS A 314 82.18 -87.19 84.11
CA LYS A 314 82.49 -87.10 85.54
C LYS A 314 81.34 -87.64 86.41
N GLU A 315 80.09 -87.32 86.07
CA GLU A 315 78.92 -87.80 86.82
C GLU A 315 78.75 -89.31 86.73
N MET A 316 78.95 -89.90 85.53
CA MET A 316 78.86 -91.35 85.33
C MET A 316 79.91 -92.14 86.13
N GLN A 317 81.07 -91.55 86.36
CA GLN A 317 82.17 -92.18 87.11
C GLN A 317 81.95 -92.12 88.63
N VAL A 318 81.34 -91.04 89.14
CA VAL A 318 80.98 -90.87 90.55
C VAL A 318 79.79 -91.76 90.95
N GLU A 319 78.83 -91.97 90.04
CA GLU A 319 77.64 -92.79 90.32
C GLU A 319 77.96 -94.29 90.38
N MET A 320 78.94 -94.77 89.60
CA MET A 320 79.37 -96.17 89.59
C MET A 320 80.17 -96.56 90.85
N GLU A 321 80.97 -95.64 91.40
CA GLU A 321 81.73 -95.83 92.65
C GLU A 321 80.81 -95.84 93.88
N SER A 322 79.78 -94.98 93.91
CA SER A 322 78.87 -94.88 95.07
C SER A 322 77.88 -96.05 95.18
N ARG A 323 77.61 -96.80 94.10
CA ARG A 323 76.60 -97.87 94.09
C ARG A 323 77.11 -99.19 94.66
N LEU A 324 78.38 -99.53 94.40
CA LEU A 324 79.00 -100.79 94.85
C LEU A 324 79.43 -100.78 96.34
N GLY A 325 79.61 -99.60 96.94
CA GLY A 325 80.03 -99.47 98.35
C GLY A 325 78.87 -99.46 99.37
N LYS A 326 77.69 -98.98 98.99
CA LYS A 326 76.56 -98.75 99.93
C LYS A 326 75.61 -99.95 100.10
N GLU A 327 75.59 -100.89 99.17
CA GLU A 327 74.69 -102.07 99.26
C GLU A 327 75.16 -103.14 100.27
N LYS A 328 76.41 -103.10 100.73
CA LYS A 328 77.02 -104.19 101.52
C LYS A 328 77.04 -103.96 103.03
N GLU A 329 76.98 -102.71 103.48
CA GLU A 329 77.33 -102.36 104.88
C GLU A 329 76.16 -101.75 105.69
N ASP A 330 75.21 -101.06 105.05
CA ASP A 330 74.10 -100.39 105.75
C ASP A 330 72.91 -101.32 106.09
N MET A 331 72.74 -102.45 105.37
CA MET A 331 71.61 -103.37 105.58
C MET A 331 71.64 -104.14 106.93
N ILE A 332 72.77 -104.17 107.63
CA ILE A 332 72.96 -105.03 108.81
C ILE A 332 72.97 -104.23 110.13
N GLN A 333 73.34 -102.95 110.13
CA GLN A 333 73.56 -102.20 111.38
C GLN A 333 72.55 -101.08 111.66
N ARG A 334 71.81 -100.57 110.67
CA ARG A 334 70.83 -99.49 110.90
C ARG A 334 69.46 -99.98 111.40
N LEU A 335 69.14 -101.26 111.17
CA LEU A 335 67.85 -101.85 111.52
C LEU A 335 67.65 -101.96 113.04
N THR A 336 68.74 -102.03 113.81
CA THR A 336 68.75 -102.15 115.27
C THR A 336 68.89 -100.81 116.00
N SER A 337 69.48 -99.78 115.40
CA SER A 337 69.65 -98.47 116.06
C SER A 337 68.45 -97.52 115.89
N LEU A 338 67.64 -97.70 114.85
CA LEU A 338 66.47 -96.83 114.58
C LEU A 338 65.27 -97.11 115.49
N GLU A 339 65.19 -98.28 116.13
CA GLU A 339 64.15 -98.59 117.11
C GLU A 339 64.32 -97.79 118.42
N GLU A 340 65.55 -97.46 118.80
CA GLU A 340 65.86 -96.70 120.01
C GLU A 340 65.73 -95.18 119.81
N GLU A 341 65.97 -94.68 118.59
CA GLU A 341 65.77 -93.26 118.24
C GLU A 341 64.26 -92.89 118.14
N ARG A 342 63.41 -93.89 117.90
CA ARG A 342 61.94 -93.81 117.95
C ARG A 342 61.40 -93.41 119.32
N ALA A 343 62.18 -93.61 120.39
CA ALA A 343 61.80 -93.23 121.76
C ALA A 343 62.12 -91.75 122.07
N ARG A 344 63.20 -91.19 121.50
CA ARG A 344 63.62 -89.78 121.73
C ARG A 344 62.85 -88.75 120.90
N LEU A 345 62.39 -89.12 119.70
CA LEU A 345 61.59 -88.24 118.83
C LEU A 345 60.17 -87.97 119.35
N LYS A 346 59.68 -88.76 120.31
CA LYS A 346 58.37 -88.61 120.94
C LYS A 346 58.29 -87.41 121.91
N GLU A 347 59.44 -86.95 122.42
CA GLU A 347 59.55 -85.85 123.38
C GLU A 347 59.72 -84.48 122.69
N LYS A 348 60.26 -84.45 121.46
CA LYS A 348 60.48 -83.22 120.67
C LYS A 348 59.25 -82.72 119.90
N VAL A 349 58.23 -83.56 119.69
CA VAL A 349 57.02 -83.20 118.91
C VAL A 349 55.97 -82.49 119.77
N GLN A 350 55.99 -82.65 121.11
CA GLN A 350 55.16 -81.90 122.04
C GLN A 350 55.45 -80.38 122.03
N GLY A 351 56.64 -79.96 121.59
CA GLY A 351 57.02 -78.54 121.47
C GLY A 351 56.56 -77.85 120.17
N LEU A 352 56.22 -78.58 119.12
CA LEU A 352 55.86 -78.02 117.80
C LEU A 352 54.33 -78.04 117.53
N GLN A 353 53.54 -78.55 118.47
CA GLN A 353 52.08 -78.63 118.39
C GLN A 353 51.32 -77.39 118.88
N GLN A 354 51.97 -76.36 119.43
CA GLN A 354 51.28 -75.19 120.01
C GLN A 354 51.21 -73.96 119.09
N GLY A 355 51.94 -73.91 117.98
CA GLY A 355 52.06 -72.67 117.17
C GLY A 355 51.33 -72.65 115.82
N PHE A 356 51.10 -73.79 115.17
CA PHE A 356 50.87 -73.79 113.71
C PHE A 356 49.48 -74.24 113.25
N LYS A 357 48.55 -74.61 114.15
CA LYS A 357 47.22 -75.12 113.77
C LYS A 357 46.04 -74.17 113.98
N GLY A 358 46.26 -72.98 114.56
CA GLY A 358 45.19 -72.00 114.82
C GLY A 358 44.92 -71.02 113.68
N GLN A 359 45.93 -70.67 112.88
CA GLN A 359 45.84 -69.55 111.91
C GLN A 359 45.50 -69.96 110.47
N GLU A 360 45.56 -71.25 110.13
CA GLU A 360 45.32 -71.72 108.76
C GLU A 360 43.81 -71.94 108.44
N SER A 361 42.98 -72.18 109.46
CA SER A 361 41.53 -72.40 109.28
C SER A 361 40.70 -71.10 109.18
N GLU A 362 41.17 -69.98 109.74
CA GLU A 362 40.45 -68.70 109.66
C GLU A 362 40.58 -68.04 108.28
N ILE A 363 41.71 -68.23 107.60
CA ILE A 363 41.99 -67.61 106.29
C ILE A 363 41.12 -68.23 105.17
N TRP A 364 40.82 -69.53 105.24
CA TRP A 364 40.04 -70.22 104.20
C TRP A 364 38.55 -69.83 104.17
N VAL A 365 37.95 -69.55 105.33
CA VAL A 365 36.53 -69.18 105.44
C VAL A 365 36.27 -67.73 104.97
N VAL A 366 37.26 -66.85 105.12
CA VAL A 366 37.17 -65.44 104.70
C VAL A 366 37.35 -65.28 103.19
N ASP A 367 38.27 -66.01 102.54
CA ASP A 367 38.50 -65.92 101.09
C ASP A 367 37.28 -66.39 100.28
N LYS A 368 36.58 -67.45 100.75
CA LYS A 368 35.38 -67.99 100.09
C LYS A 368 34.17 -67.05 100.15
N ARG A 369 34.06 -66.22 101.21
CA ARG A 369 33.00 -65.20 101.34
C ARG A 369 33.28 -63.94 100.51
N LEU A 370 34.54 -63.62 100.26
CA LEU A 370 34.97 -62.44 99.50
C LEU A 370 34.76 -62.61 97.98
N ARG A 371 34.98 -63.82 97.44
CA ARG A 371 34.74 -64.11 96.01
C ARG A 371 33.27 -63.98 95.62
N LYS A 372 32.36 -64.58 96.41
CA LYS A 372 30.90 -64.56 96.15
C LYS A 372 30.29 -63.16 96.21
N ARG A 373 30.86 -62.25 97.01
CA ARG A 373 30.40 -60.85 97.14
C ARG A 373 30.94 -59.93 96.04
N ARG A 374 32.10 -60.25 95.43
CA ARG A 374 32.64 -59.51 94.27
C ARG A 374 31.90 -59.85 92.98
N GLU A 375 31.47 -61.09 92.80
CA GLU A 375 30.66 -61.51 91.63
C GLU A 375 29.28 -60.80 91.62
N LEU A 376 28.57 -60.77 92.76
CA LEU A 376 27.30 -60.05 92.90
C LEU A 376 27.43 -58.52 92.69
N LEU A 377 28.56 -57.92 93.09
CA LEU A 377 28.77 -56.47 92.92
C LEU A 377 29.01 -56.10 91.45
N ASN A 378 29.61 -57.00 90.66
CA ASN A 378 29.86 -56.78 89.24
C ASN A 378 28.60 -56.96 88.38
N GLU A 379 27.72 -57.90 88.72
CA GLU A 379 26.40 -58.04 88.06
C GLU A 379 25.53 -56.79 88.27
N VAL A 380 25.45 -56.27 89.50
CA VAL A 380 24.65 -55.07 89.81
C VAL A 380 25.21 -53.81 89.14
N LYS A 381 26.54 -53.69 88.97
CA LYS A 381 27.15 -52.59 88.21
C LYS A 381 26.87 -52.66 86.71
N GLN A 382 26.87 -53.85 86.11
CA GLN A 382 26.54 -54.01 84.68
C GLN A 382 25.06 -53.77 84.39
N GLU A 383 24.17 -54.17 85.29
CA GLU A 383 22.72 -53.89 85.18
C GLU A 383 22.43 -52.38 85.31
N TYR A 384 23.12 -51.67 86.22
CA TYR A 384 22.96 -50.23 86.41
C TYR A 384 23.42 -49.39 85.20
N GLU A 385 24.58 -49.70 84.60
CA GLU A 385 25.05 -48.98 83.39
C GLU A 385 24.18 -49.27 82.17
N ARG A 386 23.70 -50.51 81.98
CA ARG A 386 22.75 -50.84 80.89
C ARG A 386 21.41 -50.13 81.04
N ALA A 387 20.90 -49.96 82.26
CA ALA A 387 19.67 -49.21 82.52
C ALA A 387 19.85 -47.71 82.27
N LYS A 388 21.01 -47.14 82.60
CA LYS A 388 21.35 -45.74 82.38
C LYS A 388 21.50 -45.39 80.89
N GLU A 389 22.12 -46.25 80.09
CA GLU A 389 22.22 -46.08 78.63
C GLU A 389 20.86 -46.19 77.92
N LYS A 390 19.96 -47.08 78.37
CA LYS A 390 18.60 -47.21 77.82
C LYS A 390 17.72 -45.99 78.11
N VAL A 391 17.85 -45.37 79.29
CA VAL A 391 17.10 -44.15 79.63
C VAL A 391 17.63 -42.94 78.87
N ASN A 392 18.95 -42.80 78.72
CA ASN A 392 19.55 -41.66 78.03
C ASN A 392 19.34 -41.69 76.51
N SER A 393 19.33 -42.88 75.90
CA SER A 393 18.99 -43.07 74.48
C SER A 393 17.50 -42.86 74.19
N GLY A 394 16.60 -43.18 75.14
CA GLY A 394 15.17 -42.88 75.04
C GLY A 394 14.86 -41.38 75.07
N LEU A 395 15.55 -40.63 75.94
CA LEU A 395 15.33 -39.18 76.12
C LEU A 395 15.85 -38.35 74.93
N THR A 396 17.02 -38.71 74.39
CA THR A 396 17.57 -38.08 73.18
C THR A 396 16.72 -38.35 71.95
N LYS A 397 16.16 -39.56 71.83
CA LYS A 397 15.28 -39.92 70.70
C LYS A 397 13.94 -39.20 70.75
N THR A 398 13.34 -39.02 71.94
CA THR A 398 12.10 -38.24 72.09
C THR A 398 12.30 -36.74 71.86
N MET A 399 13.44 -36.17 72.26
CA MET A 399 13.77 -34.76 71.94
C MET A 399 13.97 -34.54 70.43
N SER A 400 14.67 -35.46 69.73
CA SER A 400 14.87 -35.36 68.28
C SER A 400 13.56 -35.47 67.49
N LEU A 401 12.68 -36.39 67.86
CA LEU A 401 11.38 -36.59 67.19
C LEU A 401 10.42 -35.41 67.43
N ASN A 402 10.47 -34.75 68.60
CA ASN A 402 9.68 -33.56 68.87
C ASN A 402 10.17 -32.33 68.09
N GLN A 403 11.49 -32.17 67.92
CA GLN A 403 12.04 -31.12 67.04
C GLN A 403 11.68 -31.35 65.57
N GLU A 404 11.75 -32.60 65.11
CA GLU A 404 11.41 -32.99 63.73
C GLU A 404 9.91 -32.82 63.45
N SER A 405 9.04 -33.19 64.39
CA SER A 405 7.59 -32.96 64.32
C SER A 405 7.23 -31.46 64.30
N GLY A 406 7.91 -30.63 65.09
CA GLY A 406 7.73 -29.18 65.07
C GLY A 406 8.16 -28.55 63.74
N TYR A 407 9.28 -29.01 63.17
CA TYR A 407 9.77 -28.58 61.86
C TYR A 407 8.83 -28.99 60.73
N LEU A 408 8.34 -30.23 60.74
CA LEU A 408 7.42 -30.75 59.74
C LEU A 408 6.07 -30.04 59.80
N ASN A 409 5.52 -29.74 60.98
CA ASN A 409 4.28 -28.98 61.11
C ASN A 409 4.41 -27.54 60.59
N LYS A 410 5.55 -26.89 60.81
CA LYS A 410 5.82 -25.55 60.24
C LYS A 410 5.93 -25.61 58.72
N ARG A 411 6.62 -26.63 58.18
CA ARG A 411 6.75 -26.87 56.73
C ARG A 411 5.39 -27.18 56.09
N ILE A 412 4.52 -27.93 56.77
CA ILE A 412 3.14 -28.18 56.31
C ILE A 412 2.35 -26.88 56.26
N GLY A 413 2.43 -26.02 57.30
CA GLY A 413 1.80 -24.70 57.28
C GLY A 413 2.24 -23.85 56.09
N GLU A 414 3.55 -23.73 55.86
CA GLU A 414 4.12 -22.99 54.73
C GLU A 414 3.68 -23.56 53.36
N ILE A 415 3.62 -24.88 53.21
CA ILE A 415 3.14 -25.55 51.99
C ILE A 415 1.64 -25.32 51.79
N THR A 416 0.85 -25.32 52.87
CA THR A 416 -0.61 -25.13 52.79
C THR A 416 -0.95 -23.70 52.37
N ASP A 417 -0.26 -22.72 52.94
CA ASP A 417 -0.39 -21.30 52.57
C ASP A 417 0.08 -21.03 51.14
N SER A 418 1.20 -21.65 50.73
CA SER A 418 1.68 -21.57 49.34
C SER A 418 0.68 -22.22 48.37
N SER A 419 0.09 -23.36 48.73
CA SER A 419 -0.92 -24.03 47.89
C SER A 419 -2.20 -23.20 47.76
N ALA A 420 -2.64 -22.53 48.82
CA ALA A 420 -3.79 -21.63 48.78
C ALA A 420 -3.52 -20.40 47.89
N ARG A 421 -2.31 -19.84 47.97
CA ARG A 421 -1.87 -18.72 47.12
C ARG A 421 -1.81 -19.09 45.64
N ILE A 422 -1.19 -20.24 45.32
CA ILE A 422 -1.08 -20.76 43.94
C ILE A 422 -2.47 -21.05 43.36
N LYS A 423 -3.40 -21.58 44.17
CA LYS A 423 -4.78 -21.83 43.72
C LYS A 423 -5.50 -20.53 43.35
N LYS A 424 -5.35 -19.49 44.16
CA LYS A 424 -5.90 -18.17 43.90
C LYS A 424 -5.29 -17.51 42.65
N GLU A 425 -3.97 -17.63 42.46
CA GLU A 425 -3.30 -17.15 41.25
C GLU A 425 -3.74 -17.92 40.00
N LYS A 426 -3.94 -19.24 40.11
CA LYS A 426 -4.47 -20.08 39.02
C LYS A 426 -5.88 -19.64 38.61
N ASP A 427 -6.75 -19.35 39.57
CA ASP A 427 -8.12 -18.90 39.28
C ASP A 427 -8.12 -17.50 38.64
N ASP A 428 -7.25 -16.59 39.08
CA ASP A 428 -7.07 -15.27 38.46
C ASP A 428 -6.51 -15.36 37.02
N VAL A 429 -5.56 -16.28 36.79
CA VAL A 429 -5.02 -16.55 35.45
C VAL A 429 -6.10 -17.14 34.54
N ASN A 430 -6.92 -18.07 35.03
CA ASN A 430 -8.02 -18.64 34.26
C ASN A 430 -9.04 -17.57 33.84
N LEU A 431 -9.44 -16.68 34.77
CA LEU A 431 -10.35 -15.57 34.49
C LEU A 431 -9.78 -14.59 33.46
N LYS A 432 -8.47 -14.30 33.52
CA LYS A 432 -7.79 -13.48 32.50
C LYS A 432 -7.74 -14.19 31.15
N THR A 433 -7.48 -15.49 31.14
CA THR A 433 -7.39 -16.30 29.93
C THR A 433 -8.73 -16.39 29.22
N GLU A 434 -9.84 -16.61 29.94
CA GLU A 434 -11.19 -16.57 29.35
C GLU A 434 -11.55 -15.21 28.74
N LYS A 435 -11.16 -14.10 29.40
CA LYS A 435 -11.35 -12.76 28.85
C LYS A 435 -10.55 -12.55 27.57
N ILE A 436 -9.31 -13.02 27.53
CA ILE A 436 -8.45 -12.94 26.34
C ILE A 436 -9.02 -13.78 25.20
N ILE A 437 -9.49 -15.00 25.47
CA ILE A 437 -10.13 -15.87 24.47
C ILE A 437 -11.35 -15.19 23.85
N LYS A 438 -12.27 -14.66 24.67
CA LYS A 438 -13.46 -13.94 24.17
C LYS A 438 -13.12 -12.71 23.32
N VAL A 439 -12.07 -11.98 23.68
CA VAL A 439 -11.59 -10.84 22.87
C VAL A 439 -10.95 -11.31 21.57
N SER A 440 -10.20 -12.41 21.61
CA SER A 440 -9.59 -13.03 20.43
C SER A 440 -10.63 -13.56 19.45
N GLU A 441 -11.68 -14.23 19.94
CA GLU A 441 -12.80 -14.71 19.14
C GLU A 441 -13.54 -13.57 18.45
N ARG A 442 -13.84 -12.48 19.18
CA ARG A 442 -14.45 -11.28 18.59
C ARG A 442 -13.57 -10.66 17.51
N LYS A 443 -12.25 -10.55 17.75
CA LYS A 443 -11.30 -10.04 16.76
C LYS A 443 -11.22 -10.95 15.53
N ASN A 444 -11.21 -12.27 15.72
CA ASN A 444 -11.18 -13.23 14.61
C ASN A 444 -12.45 -13.18 13.77
N ALA A 445 -13.64 -13.10 14.39
CA ALA A 445 -14.89 -12.94 13.68
C ALA A 445 -14.94 -11.62 12.88
N THR A 446 -14.45 -10.53 13.47
CA THR A 446 -14.36 -9.24 12.77
C THR A 446 -13.38 -9.31 11.60
N ARG A 447 -12.26 -10.03 11.77
CA ARG A 447 -11.27 -10.25 10.71
C ARG A 447 -11.84 -11.08 9.57
N GLN A 448 -12.57 -12.15 9.85
CA GLN A 448 -13.23 -12.98 8.82
C GLN A 448 -14.24 -12.16 8.03
N ALA A 449 -15.09 -11.37 8.68
CA ALA A 449 -16.04 -10.50 7.99
C ALA A 449 -15.35 -9.40 7.14
N LEU A 450 -14.14 -8.97 7.50
CA LEU A 450 -13.34 -8.05 6.70
C LEU A 450 -12.70 -8.73 5.49
N VAL A 451 -12.26 -9.98 5.64
CA VAL A 451 -11.72 -10.79 4.53
C VAL A 451 -12.80 -11.06 3.49
N GLU A 452 -13.99 -11.50 3.91
CA GLU A 452 -15.12 -11.72 2.98
C GLU A 452 -15.50 -10.44 2.21
N LYS A 453 -15.44 -9.27 2.87
CA LYS A 453 -15.67 -7.98 2.19
C LYS A 453 -14.57 -7.60 1.23
N LEU A 454 -13.32 -7.92 1.53
CA LEU A 454 -12.20 -7.66 0.64
C LEU A 454 -12.27 -8.56 -0.60
N GLU A 455 -12.58 -9.83 -0.42
CA GLU A 455 -12.78 -10.77 -1.54
C GLU A 455 -13.92 -10.29 -2.46
N ALA A 456 -15.04 -9.85 -1.90
CA ALA A 456 -16.14 -9.29 -2.69
C ALA A 456 -15.76 -8.01 -3.46
N LEU A 457 -14.97 -7.12 -2.84
CA LEU A 457 -14.45 -5.91 -3.48
C LEU A 457 -13.43 -6.23 -4.59
N GLU A 458 -12.57 -7.22 -4.39
CA GLU A 458 -11.62 -7.68 -5.41
C GLU A 458 -12.35 -8.26 -6.63
N GLU A 459 -13.43 -9.01 -6.43
CA GLU A 459 -14.28 -9.50 -7.53
C GLU A 459 -15.03 -8.38 -8.26
N GLU A 460 -15.44 -7.31 -7.57
CA GLU A 460 -16.03 -6.13 -8.21
C GLU A 460 -15.01 -5.33 -9.02
N ILE A 461 -13.79 -5.17 -8.50
CA ILE A 461 -12.69 -4.49 -9.21
C ILE A 461 -12.31 -5.30 -10.46
N PHE A 462 -12.15 -6.61 -10.34
CA PHE A 462 -11.80 -7.47 -11.47
C PHE A 462 -12.84 -7.41 -12.59
N ARG A 463 -14.14 -7.42 -12.25
CA ARG A 463 -15.21 -7.22 -13.23
C ARG A 463 -15.16 -5.83 -13.88
N GLY A 464 -14.93 -4.79 -13.09
CA GLY A 464 -14.80 -3.43 -13.61
C GLY A 464 -13.61 -3.24 -14.55
N GLU A 465 -12.48 -3.92 -14.28
CA GLU A 465 -11.32 -3.94 -15.17
C GLU A 465 -11.64 -4.65 -16.49
N GLN A 466 -12.31 -5.80 -16.44
CA GLN A 466 -12.74 -6.53 -17.64
C GLN A 466 -13.70 -5.70 -18.51
N ASP A 467 -14.69 -5.05 -17.90
CA ASP A 467 -15.62 -4.17 -18.61
C ASP A 467 -14.89 -2.97 -19.27
N CYS A 468 -13.87 -2.42 -18.61
CA CYS A 468 -13.05 -1.35 -19.17
C CYS A 468 -12.24 -1.81 -20.38
N ASP A 469 -11.64 -3.00 -20.30
CA ASP A 469 -10.87 -3.59 -21.40
C ASP A 469 -11.76 -3.87 -22.62
N GLU A 470 -12.97 -4.40 -22.40
CA GLU A 470 -13.96 -4.64 -23.46
C GLU A 470 -14.38 -3.32 -24.14
N LEU A 471 -14.71 -2.28 -23.36
CA LEU A 471 -15.05 -0.97 -23.89
C LEU A 471 -13.87 -0.30 -24.62
N GLU A 472 -12.63 -0.52 -24.20
CA GLU A 472 -11.45 0.01 -24.88
C GLU A 472 -11.21 -0.68 -26.23
N GLN A 473 -11.50 -1.98 -26.34
CA GLN A 473 -11.48 -2.70 -27.61
C GLN A 473 -12.58 -2.19 -28.55
N GLU A 474 -13.82 -2.09 -28.09
CA GLU A 474 -14.92 -1.55 -28.91
C GLU A 474 -14.61 -0.14 -29.41
N LYS A 475 -14.04 0.71 -28.55
CA LYS A 475 -13.61 2.06 -28.93
C LYS A 475 -12.55 2.02 -30.04
N LYS A 476 -11.54 1.14 -29.92
CA LYS A 476 -10.50 1.00 -30.95
C LYS A 476 -11.09 0.55 -32.28
N ASP A 477 -12.00 -0.42 -32.27
CA ASP A 477 -12.64 -0.91 -33.48
C ASP A 477 -13.44 0.20 -34.17
N VAL A 478 -14.27 0.94 -33.43
CA VAL A 478 -15.04 2.08 -33.95
C VAL A 478 -14.12 3.19 -34.48
N GLU A 479 -13.01 3.48 -33.81
CA GLU A 479 -12.03 4.46 -34.30
C GLU A 479 -11.36 4.01 -35.60
N THR A 480 -11.12 2.71 -35.79
CA THR A 480 -10.60 2.19 -37.07
C THR A 480 -11.62 2.27 -38.19
N GLU A 481 -12.88 1.92 -37.92
CA GLU A 481 -13.97 2.06 -38.90
C GLU A 481 -14.17 3.51 -39.34
N LEU A 482 -14.14 4.45 -38.37
CA LEU A 482 -14.25 5.87 -38.66
C LEU A 482 -13.12 6.35 -39.58
N LYS A 483 -11.87 5.97 -39.29
CA LYS A 483 -10.72 6.34 -40.13
C LYS A 483 -10.81 5.79 -41.55
N LEU A 484 -11.30 4.56 -41.71
CA LEU A 484 -11.51 3.97 -43.03
C LEU A 484 -12.60 4.73 -43.80
N ALA A 485 -13.72 5.04 -43.16
CA ALA A 485 -14.81 5.82 -43.77
C ALA A 485 -14.37 7.25 -44.15
N GLU A 486 -13.57 7.91 -43.31
CA GLU A 486 -12.99 9.23 -43.61
C GLU A 486 -12.01 9.18 -44.78
N ALA A 487 -11.20 8.13 -44.88
CA ALA A 487 -10.29 7.94 -46.01
C ALA A 487 -11.06 7.75 -47.32
N ASP A 488 -12.10 6.91 -47.32
CA ASP A 488 -12.96 6.69 -48.48
C ASP A 488 -13.68 7.98 -48.90
N LEU A 489 -14.22 8.72 -47.93
CA LEU A 489 -14.86 10.02 -48.18
C LEU A 489 -13.88 11.00 -48.86
N ASN A 490 -12.64 11.08 -48.36
CA ASN A 490 -11.62 11.95 -48.95
C ASN A 490 -11.23 11.54 -50.38
N ILE A 491 -11.15 10.24 -50.66
CA ILE A 491 -10.89 9.73 -52.02
C ILE A 491 -12.03 10.14 -52.96
N HIS A 492 -13.28 9.94 -52.54
CA HIS A 492 -14.45 10.29 -53.35
C HIS A 492 -14.59 11.80 -53.56
N GLN A 493 -14.32 12.62 -52.54
CA GLN A 493 -14.32 14.08 -52.65
C GLN A 493 -13.21 14.58 -53.58
N SER A 494 -12.00 14.02 -53.46
CA SER A 494 -10.88 14.36 -54.34
C SER A 494 -11.17 13.98 -55.79
N ARG A 495 -11.75 12.80 -56.03
CA ARG A 495 -12.18 12.36 -57.36
C ARG A 495 -13.30 13.25 -57.93
N LEU A 496 -14.29 13.61 -57.11
CA LEU A 496 -15.37 14.51 -57.52
C LEU A 496 -14.83 15.90 -57.88
N SER A 497 -13.92 16.45 -57.07
CA SER A 497 -13.30 17.75 -57.35
C SER A 497 -12.48 17.73 -58.64
N SER A 498 -11.76 16.64 -58.89
CA SER A 498 -10.99 16.43 -60.13
C SER A 498 -11.93 16.34 -61.34
N LEU A 499 -12.97 15.52 -61.28
CA LEU A 499 -13.95 15.37 -62.36
C LEU A 499 -14.72 16.67 -62.64
N ARG A 500 -15.10 17.41 -61.59
CA ARG A 500 -15.71 18.75 -61.74
C ARG A 500 -14.75 19.73 -62.40
N SER A 501 -13.49 19.78 -61.96
CA SER A 501 -12.48 20.62 -62.59
C SER A 501 -12.28 20.27 -64.06
N LEU A 502 -12.22 18.99 -64.43
CA LEU A 502 -12.13 18.57 -65.83
C LEU A 502 -13.33 19.03 -66.67
N THR A 503 -14.55 18.90 -66.11
CA THR A 503 -15.81 19.27 -66.76
C THR A 503 -15.91 20.79 -66.92
N ASP A 504 -15.74 21.55 -65.83
CA ASP A 504 -15.80 23.02 -65.83
C ASP A 504 -14.70 23.63 -66.72
N ASN A 505 -13.57 22.93 -66.84
CA ASN A 505 -12.50 23.38 -67.71
C ASN A 505 -12.67 23.03 -69.19
N PHE A 506 -13.68 22.25 -69.54
CA PHE A 506 -13.89 21.65 -70.87
C PHE A 506 -12.58 21.01 -71.37
N GLU A 507 -11.94 20.22 -70.50
CA GLU A 507 -10.77 19.41 -70.86
C GLU A 507 -11.19 18.26 -71.78
N GLY A 508 -10.40 17.99 -72.83
CA GLY A 508 -10.77 17.06 -73.92
C GLY A 508 -11.44 17.72 -75.15
N TYR A 509 -12.04 18.90 -75.02
CA TYR A 509 -12.60 19.65 -76.14
C TYR A 509 -11.55 20.49 -76.88
N LYS A 510 -11.77 20.73 -78.19
CA LYS A 510 -10.93 21.60 -79.02
C LYS A 510 -10.84 23.02 -78.44
N ILE A 511 -9.70 23.68 -78.65
CA ILE A 511 -9.36 25.00 -78.08
C ILE A 511 -10.41 26.08 -78.42
N GLY A 512 -10.97 26.05 -79.64
CA GLY A 512 -12.02 26.97 -80.05
C GLY A 512 -13.29 26.80 -79.22
N VAL A 513 -13.67 25.55 -78.94
CA VAL A 513 -14.88 25.22 -78.17
C VAL A 513 -14.71 25.68 -76.73
N ARG A 514 -13.57 25.36 -76.11
CA ARG A 514 -13.24 25.83 -74.75
C ARG A 514 -13.24 27.35 -74.64
N THR A 515 -12.76 28.05 -75.67
CA THR A 515 -12.69 29.51 -75.67
C THR A 515 -14.08 30.14 -75.65
N ILE A 516 -15.01 29.64 -76.46
CA ILE A 516 -16.40 30.11 -76.46
C ILE A 516 -17.14 29.66 -75.21
N MET A 517 -16.89 28.43 -74.74
CA MET A 517 -17.48 27.88 -73.52
C MET A 517 -16.99 28.57 -72.24
N LYS A 518 -15.90 29.33 -72.30
CA LYS A 518 -15.39 30.15 -71.19
C LYS A 518 -15.48 31.66 -71.43
N ALA A 519 -16.01 32.10 -72.58
CA ALA A 519 -16.02 33.52 -72.95
C ALA A 519 -17.05 34.30 -72.12
N THR A 520 -16.60 34.96 -71.06
CA THR A 520 -17.45 35.85 -70.26
C THR A 520 -17.67 37.22 -70.89
N ASP A 521 -16.97 37.56 -71.98
CA ASP A 521 -17.02 38.82 -72.73
C ASP A 521 -17.76 38.72 -74.07
N LEU A 522 -18.31 37.55 -74.41
CA LEU A 522 -19.13 37.34 -75.61
C LEU A 522 -20.61 37.63 -75.30
N GLU A 523 -21.21 38.61 -75.97
CA GLU A 523 -22.62 39.02 -75.76
C GLU A 523 -23.59 37.88 -76.03
N ALA A 524 -23.43 37.16 -77.15
CA ALA A 524 -24.23 35.97 -77.46
C ALA A 524 -24.21 34.90 -76.34
N ARG A 525 -23.12 34.78 -75.56
CA ARG A 525 -23.08 33.87 -74.40
C ARG A 525 -23.78 34.45 -73.18
N ARG A 526 -23.57 35.75 -72.91
CA ARG A 526 -24.19 36.44 -71.76
C ARG A 526 -25.70 36.47 -71.85
N GLU A 527 -26.23 36.59 -73.06
CA GLU A 527 -27.67 36.61 -73.34
C GLU A 527 -28.27 35.20 -73.48
N GLY A 528 -27.48 34.14 -73.27
CA GLY A 528 -27.96 32.76 -73.33
C GLY A 528 -28.21 32.22 -74.74
N ARG A 529 -27.78 32.92 -75.79
CA ARG A 529 -27.94 32.51 -77.20
C ARG A 529 -26.98 31.38 -77.63
N ILE A 530 -26.01 31.03 -76.76
CA ILE A 530 -25.18 29.83 -76.88
C ILE A 530 -25.70 28.79 -75.91
N MET A 531 -26.35 27.76 -76.44
CA MET A 531 -27.20 26.85 -75.65
C MET A 531 -26.45 25.65 -75.06
N GLY A 532 -25.30 25.28 -75.61
CA GLY A 532 -24.50 24.15 -75.14
C GLY A 532 -23.76 23.45 -76.27
N LEU A 533 -23.29 22.24 -76.01
CA LEU A 533 -22.69 21.36 -77.02
C LEU A 533 -23.70 20.31 -77.48
N VAL A 534 -23.51 19.79 -78.69
CA VAL A 534 -24.30 18.64 -79.16
C VAL A 534 -24.15 17.44 -78.22
N ALA A 535 -22.96 17.23 -77.64
CA ALA A 535 -22.71 16.23 -76.61
C ALA A 535 -23.64 16.33 -75.38
N ASP A 536 -24.12 17.54 -75.03
CA ASP A 536 -24.98 17.75 -73.86
C ASP A 536 -26.44 17.34 -74.13
N VAL A 537 -26.82 17.14 -75.39
CA VAL A 537 -28.20 16.88 -75.83
C VAL A 537 -28.39 15.43 -76.30
N VAL A 538 -27.31 14.74 -76.67
CA VAL A 538 -27.35 13.35 -77.14
C VAL A 538 -27.37 12.39 -75.95
N GLN A 539 -28.49 11.69 -75.77
CA GLN A 539 -28.61 10.58 -74.79
C GLN A 539 -28.46 9.24 -75.49
N VAL A 540 -27.57 8.39 -74.96
CA VAL A 540 -27.29 7.05 -75.48
C VAL A 540 -27.32 6.06 -74.32
N ASP A 541 -27.75 4.82 -74.57
CA ASP A 541 -27.61 3.73 -73.61
C ASP A 541 -26.10 3.45 -73.38
N PRO A 542 -25.62 3.30 -72.11
CA PRO A 542 -24.21 3.09 -71.78
C PRO A 542 -23.50 2.00 -72.60
N LYS A 543 -24.24 0.97 -73.06
CA LYS A 543 -23.69 -0.11 -73.88
C LYS A 543 -23.23 0.34 -75.28
N TYR A 544 -23.74 1.47 -75.79
CA TYR A 544 -23.49 1.96 -77.14
C TYR A 544 -22.73 3.30 -77.18
N GLU A 545 -22.36 3.89 -76.04
CA GLU A 545 -21.68 5.19 -75.96
C GLU A 545 -20.41 5.24 -76.83
N GLN A 546 -19.53 4.24 -76.73
CA GLN A 546 -18.28 4.19 -77.52
C GLN A 546 -18.55 4.13 -79.03
N ALA A 547 -19.60 3.41 -79.45
CA ALA A 547 -19.94 3.30 -80.87
C ALA A 547 -20.50 4.61 -81.41
N VAL A 548 -21.35 5.29 -80.63
CA VAL A 548 -21.93 6.58 -81.01
C VAL A 548 -20.87 7.70 -80.99
N GLU A 549 -19.98 7.70 -80.00
CA GLU A 549 -18.84 8.63 -79.94
C GLU A 549 -17.90 8.45 -81.13
N ALA A 550 -17.59 7.21 -81.51
CA ALA A 550 -16.74 6.93 -82.66
C ALA A 550 -17.34 7.43 -83.98
N VAL A 551 -18.67 7.36 -84.15
CA VAL A 551 -19.36 7.81 -85.37
C VAL A 551 -19.52 9.32 -85.42
N LEU A 552 -19.97 9.94 -84.32
CA LEU A 552 -20.23 11.38 -84.29
C LEU A 552 -18.94 12.19 -84.09
N SER A 553 -17.98 11.67 -83.32
CA SER A 553 -16.63 12.23 -83.13
C SER A 553 -16.65 13.76 -82.98
N ASP A 554 -16.04 14.49 -83.91
CA ASP A 554 -15.96 15.96 -83.91
C ASP A 554 -17.32 16.67 -83.89
N THR A 555 -18.40 16.04 -84.38
CA THR A 555 -19.75 16.64 -84.41
C THR A 555 -20.37 16.76 -83.02
N LEU A 556 -19.97 15.94 -82.05
CA LEU A 556 -20.39 16.07 -80.65
C LEU A 556 -19.89 17.38 -80.01
N GLN A 557 -18.77 17.91 -80.52
CA GLN A 557 -18.18 19.16 -80.02
C GLN A 557 -18.78 20.41 -80.69
N TYR A 558 -19.81 20.26 -81.52
CA TYR A 558 -20.43 21.40 -82.18
C TYR A 558 -21.22 22.23 -81.17
N ILE A 559 -21.08 23.54 -81.28
CA ILE A 559 -21.72 24.49 -80.36
C ILE A 559 -23.11 24.83 -80.90
N ILE A 560 -24.13 24.58 -80.08
CA ILE A 560 -25.51 24.89 -80.40
C ILE A 560 -25.73 26.39 -80.15
N VAL A 561 -26.18 27.09 -81.20
CA VAL A 561 -26.47 28.53 -81.16
C VAL A 561 -27.90 28.78 -81.62
N GLU A 562 -28.48 29.88 -81.17
CA GLU A 562 -29.87 30.21 -81.50
C GLU A 562 -30.04 30.45 -83.01
N SER A 563 -29.25 31.35 -83.62
CA SER A 563 -29.32 31.68 -85.04
C SER A 563 -27.97 31.64 -85.76
N GLN A 564 -27.99 31.64 -87.09
CA GLN A 564 -26.78 31.73 -87.91
C GLN A 564 -26.01 33.04 -87.66
N LYS A 565 -26.71 34.11 -87.27
CA LYS A 565 -26.09 35.39 -86.90
C LYS A 565 -25.22 35.25 -85.65
N ASP A 566 -25.70 34.52 -84.65
CA ASP A 566 -24.99 34.28 -83.39
C ASP A 566 -23.79 33.35 -83.60
N GLY A 567 -23.92 32.36 -84.49
CA GLY A 567 -22.81 31.53 -84.94
C GLY A 567 -21.70 32.36 -85.61
N LYS A 568 -22.06 33.32 -86.47
CA LYS A 568 -21.09 34.25 -87.10
C LYS A 568 -20.40 35.15 -86.07
N GLU A 569 -21.16 35.69 -85.12
CA GLU A 569 -20.63 36.50 -84.01
C GLU A 569 -19.58 35.72 -83.20
N ALA A 570 -19.86 34.45 -82.86
CA ALA A 570 -18.93 33.57 -82.16
C ALA A 570 -17.70 33.19 -83.00
N VAL A 571 -17.85 33.01 -84.32
CA VAL A 571 -16.73 32.79 -85.25
C VAL A 571 -15.81 34.01 -85.31
N ASP A 572 -16.38 35.21 -85.41
CA ASP A 572 -15.59 36.46 -85.48
C ASP A 572 -14.88 36.74 -84.15
N TYR A 573 -15.53 36.42 -83.03
CA TYR A 573 -14.89 36.43 -81.71
C TYR A 573 -13.67 35.49 -81.64
N LEU A 574 -13.76 34.27 -82.18
CA LEU A 574 -12.61 33.35 -82.24
C LEU A 574 -11.47 33.87 -83.13
N LYS A 575 -11.80 34.52 -84.25
CA LYS A 575 -10.80 35.15 -85.14
C LYS A 575 -10.09 36.31 -84.43
N LEU A 576 -10.83 37.18 -83.77
CA LEU A 576 -10.31 38.34 -83.02
C LEU A 576 -9.34 37.92 -81.91
N LYS A 577 -9.66 36.83 -81.18
CA LYS A 577 -8.81 36.32 -80.11
C LYS A 577 -7.71 35.37 -80.61
N ALA A 578 -7.70 35.01 -81.89
CA ALA A 578 -6.80 34.02 -82.51
C ALA A 578 -6.77 32.66 -81.79
N ARG A 579 -7.92 32.19 -81.28
CA ARG A 579 -8.01 30.99 -80.42
C ARG A 579 -8.79 29.83 -81.04
N GLY A 580 -8.23 29.26 -82.10
CA GLY A 580 -8.69 27.98 -82.68
C GLY A 580 -9.92 28.09 -83.59
N ARG A 581 -10.52 26.92 -83.90
CA ARG A 581 -11.69 26.78 -84.78
C ARG A 581 -12.77 25.97 -84.06
N SER A 582 -14.04 26.35 -84.29
CA SER A 582 -15.22 25.64 -83.81
C SER A 582 -16.28 25.60 -84.89
N SER A 583 -17.11 24.56 -84.86
CA SER A 583 -18.29 24.43 -85.70
C SER A 583 -19.54 24.73 -84.88
N PHE A 584 -20.55 25.29 -85.52
CA PHE A 584 -21.77 25.77 -84.87
C PHE A 584 -22.99 25.20 -85.57
N VAL A 585 -24.01 24.90 -84.78
CA VAL A 585 -25.30 24.40 -85.25
C VAL A 585 -26.37 25.41 -84.86
N PRO A 586 -26.89 26.18 -85.83
CA PRO A 586 -27.92 27.15 -85.54
C PRO A 586 -29.31 26.51 -85.57
N ILE A 587 -30.07 26.63 -84.49
CA ILE A 587 -31.36 25.95 -84.33
C ILE A 587 -32.46 26.59 -85.19
N THR A 588 -32.47 27.92 -85.29
CA THR A 588 -33.56 28.65 -85.96
C THR A 588 -33.64 28.30 -87.45
N GLU A 589 -32.50 28.14 -88.11
CA GLU A 589 -32.43 27.77 -89.53
C GLU A 589 -32.63 26.26 -89.79
N LEU A 590 -32.38 25.39 -88.80
CA LEU A 590 -32.66 23.94 -88.90
C LEU A 590 -34.17 23.64 -89.03
N ASN A 591 -35.02 24.50 -88.47
CA ASN A 591 -36.48 24.38 -88.57
C ASN A 591 -37.07 25.01 -89.85
N GLY A 592 -36.23 25.59 -90.72
CA GLY A 592 -36.64 26.36 -91.90
C GLY A 592 -36.76 25.60 -93.23
N GLU A 593 -36.40 24.32 -93.31
CA GLU A 593 -36.56 23.49 -94.51
C GLU A 593 -37.44 22.26 -94.23
N LYS A 594 -38.76 22.43 -94.35
CA LYS A 594 -39.68 21.36 -94.76
C LYS A 594 -40.35 21.78 -96.06
N ASP A 595 -39.59 21.73 -97.14
CA ASP A 595 -40.11 21.49 -98.49
C ASP A 595 -38.97 20.96 -99.37
N TYR A 596 -38.70 19.66 -99.26
CA TYR A 596 -38.15 18.86 -100.35
C TYR A 596 -38.90 17.51 -100.37
N LYS A 597 -39.33 17.16 -101.58
CA LYS A 597 -40.21 16.07 -102.01
C LYS A 597 -39.94 14.69 -101.43
#